data_AF-A0A2H6IV23-F1
#
_entry.id   AF-A0A2H6IV23-F1
#
_cell.length_a   1.000
_cell.length_b   1.000
_cell.length_c   1.000
_cell.angle_alpha   90.00
_cell.angle_beta   90.00
_cell.angle_gamma   90.00
#
_symmetry.space_group_name_H-M   'P 1'
#
loop_
_entity.id
_entity.type
_entity.pdbx_description
1 polymer ?
#
loop_
_entity_poly.entity_id
_entity_poly.type
_entity_poly.pdbx_seq_one_letter_code
_entity_poly.pdbx_strand_id
1 'polypeptide(L)'
;MFLIRTAFWLSLLILLLPTDEQDQRVVYGNAETAIKDLRTFCTRNPDVCEASKSAANTFSKKAQFGAKMLVEFFQEKTGDDAYVAASDRSDRRPSFFRRETKSTLTADDMRPSWSVPSDGSGV
;
A
#
# COMPACT_ATOMS: atom_id res chain seq x y z
N MET A 1 -11.75 -20.35 17.36
CA MET A 1 -10.78 -20.47 16.24
C MET A 1 -10.35 -19.13 15.65
N PHE A 2 -11.23 -18.12 15.51
CA PHE A 2 -10.83 -16.79 15.05
C PHE A 2 -9.87 -16.09 16.02
N LEU A 3 -10.21 -16.08 17.33
CA LEU A 3 -9.38 -15.47 18.37
C LEU A 3 -7.97 -16.07 18.47
N ILE A 4 -7.85 -17.39 18.31
CA ILE A 4 -6.54 -18.06 18.33
C ILE A 4 -5.70 -17.64 17.12
N ARG A 5 -6.32 -17.55 15.93
CA ARG A 5 -5.64 -17.07 14.73
C ARG A 5 -5.20 -15.62 14.88
N THR A 6 -6.09 -14.73 15.32
CA THR A 6 -5.75 -13.32 15.51
C THR A 6 -4.73 -13.11 16.61
N ALA A 7 -4.83 -13.81 17.74
CA ALA A 7 -3.84 -13.76 18.81
C ALA A 7 -2.46 -14.27 18.35
N PHE A 8 -2.43 -15.36 17.57
CA PHE A 8 -1.19 -15.84 16.96
C PHE A 8 -0.56 -14.79 16.05
N TRP A 9 -1.33 -14.20 15.14
CA TRP A 9 -0.84 -13.16 14.22
C TRP A 9 -0.40 -11.90 14.96
N LEU A 10 -1.14 -11.46 15.97
CA LEU A 10 -0.78 -10.30 16.80
C LEU A 10 0.50 -10.57 17.61
N SER A 11 0.63 -11.75 18.22
CA SER A 11 1.84 -12.13 18.96
C SER A 11 3.06 -12.18 18.04
N LEU A 12 2.91 -12.73 16.82
CA LEU A 12 3.97 -12.74 15.82
C LEU A 12 4.38 -11.31 15.43
N LEU A 13 3.40 -10.43 15.21
CA LEU A 13 3.65 -9.05 14.80
C LEU A 13 4.35 -8.25 15.90
N ILE A 14 3.90 -8.39 17.15
CA ILE A 14 4.52 -7.75 18.32
C ILE A 14 5.96 -8.26 18.51
N LEU A 15 6.20 -9.57 18.35
CA LEU A 15 7.54 -10.13 18.43
C LEU A 15 8.46 -9.61 17.32
N LEU A 16 7.91 -9.32 16.14
CA LEU A 16 8.66 -8.83 14.99
C LEU A 16 8.91 -7.31 15.04
N LEU A 17 8.17 -6.57 15.87
CA LEU A 17 8.39 -5.14 16.09
C LEU A 17 9.47 -4.96 17.16
N PRO A 18 10.67 -4.46 16.80
CA PRO A 18 11.69 -4.18 17.79
C PRO A 18 11.25 -3.00 18.66
N THR A 19 11.31 -3.18 19.98
CA THR A 19 10.96 -2.14 20.96
C THR A 19 12.16 -1.25 21.32
N ASP A 20 13.39 -1.75 21.16
CA ASP A 20 14.63 -1.06 21.51
C ASP A 20 15.67 -1.14 20.38
N GLU A 21 16.57 -0.16 20.32
CA GLU A 21 17.61 -0.03 19.30
C GLU A 21 18.74 -1.09 19.41
N GLN A 22 18.96 -1.67 20.60
CA GLN A 22 19.84 -2.84 20.76
C GLN A 22 19.16 -4.12 20.25
N ASP A 23 17.88 -4.31 20.59
CA ASP A 23 17.09 -5.46 20.12
C ASP A 23 16.89 -5.44 18.61
N GLN A 24 16.81 -4.24 18.02
CA GLN A 24 16.73 -4.03 16.58
C GLN A 24 17.93 -4.68 15.84
N ARG A 25 19.17 -4.52 16.33
CA ARG A 25 20.35 -5.13 15.70
C ARG A 25 20.33 -6.65 15.78
N VAL A 26 19.88 -7.20 16.90
CA VAL A 26 19.76 -8.65 17.11
C VAL A 26 18.68 -9.24 16.20
N VAL A 27 17.51 -8.60 16.14
CA VAL A 27 16.38 -9.04 15.29
C VAL A 27 16.77 -8.99 13.81
N TYR A 28 17.42 -7.93 13.35
CA TYR A 28 17.90 -7.88 11.96
C TYR A 28 19.00 -8.90 11.67
N GLY A 29 19.96 -9.10 12.58
CA GLY A 29 20.98 -10.14 12.43
C GLY A 29 20.40 -11.56 12.37
N ASN A 30 19.36 -11.82 13.16
CA ASN A 30 18.62 -13.09 13.14
C ASN A 30 17.83 -13.28 11.83
N ALA A 31 17.21 -12.20 11.33
CA ALA A 31 16.53 -12.22 10.05
C ALA A 31 17.50 -12.47 8.88
N GLU A 32 18.67 -11.85 8.90
CA GLU A 32 19.73 -12.10 7.90
C GLU A 32 20.21 -13.55 7.91
N THR A 33 20.35 -14.13 9.11
CA THR A 33 20.73 -15.54 9.27
C THR A 33 19.64 -16.46 8.73
N ALA A 34 18.37 -16.20 9.03
CA ALA A 34 17.25 -16.97 8.47
C ALA A 34 17.16 -16.85 6.93
N ILE A 35 17.47 -15.68 6.37
CA ILE A 35 17.54 -15.50 4.91
C ILE A 35 18.69 -16.32 4.32
N LYS A 36 19.83 -16.42 5.01
CA LYS A 36 20.96 -17.27 4.59
C LYS A 36 20.56 -18.75 4.57
N ASP A 37 19.76 -19.21 5.52
CA ASP A 37 19.25 -20.57 5.57
C ASP A 37 18.28 -20.86 4.41
N LEU A 38 17.38 -19.93 4.11
CA LEU A 38 16.50 -20.01 2.94
C LEU A 38 17.28 -20.09 1.62
N ARG A 39 18.33 -19.27 1.47
CA ARG A 39 19.20 -19.34 0.29
C ARG A 39 19.87 -20.71 0.17
N THR A 40 20.37 -21.24 1.29
CA THR A 40 20.98 -22.57 1.32
C THR A 40 19.98 -23.68 0.98
N PHE A 41 18.72 -23.56 1.43
CA PHE A 41 17.64 -24.46 1.07
C PHE A 41 17.32 -24.41 -0.43
N CYS A 42 17.27 -23.20 -1.02
CA CYS A 42 17.05 -23.04 -2.46
C CYS A 42 18.17 -23.66 -3.30
N THR A 43 19.44 -23.56 -2.87
CA THR A 43 20.55 -24.22 -3.57
C THR A 43 20.37 -25.74 -3.62
N ARG A 44 19.74 -26.34 -2.61
CA ARG A 44 19.49 -27.80 -2.54
C ARG A 44 18.19 -28.23 -3.21
N ASN A 45 17.18 -27.36 -3.28
CA ASN A 45 15.86 -27.66 -3.81
C ASN A 45 15.41 -26.54 -4.79
N PRO A 46 15.97 -26.51 -6.02
CA PRO A 46 15.70 -25.43 -6.96
C PRO A 46 14.22 -25.38 -7.40
N ASP A 47 13.59 -26.54 -7.56
CA ASP A 47 12.20 -26.64 -8.04
C ASP A 47 11.20 -25.96 -7.11
N VAL A 48 11.42 -26.06 -5.79
CA VAL A 48 10.55 -25.43 -4.77
C VAL A 48 10.68 -23.90 -4.80
N CYS A 49 11.90 -23.39 -5.01
CA CYS A 49 12.13 -21.96 -5.09
C CYS A 49 11.61 -21.36 -6.41
N GLU A 50 11.67 -22.08 -7.53
CA GLU A 50 11.06 -21.61 -8.77
C GLU A 50 9.52 -21.65 -8.72
N ALA A 51 8.93 -22.70 -8.14
CA ALA A 51 7.47 -22.79 -7.96
C ALA A 51 6.90 -21.64 -7.09
N SER A 52 7.65 -21.20 -6.08
CA SER A 52 7.24 -20.11 -5.18
C SER A 52 7.49 -18.70 -5.74
N LYS A 53 8.39 -18.54 -6.71
CA LYS A 53 8.77 -17.24 -7.30
C LYS A 53 7.61 -16.45 -7.89
N SER A 54 6.69 -17.13 -8.58
CA SER A 54 5.51 -16.47 -9.17
C SER A 54 4.59 -15.87 -8.10
N ALA A 55 4.35 -16.63 -7.03
CA ALA A 55 3.56 -16.18 -5.89
C ALA A 55 4.27 -15.03 -5.14
N ALA A 56 5.57 -15.14 -4.92
CA ALA A 56 6.37 -14.10 -4.26
C ALA A 56 6.39 -12.78 -5.05
N ASN A 57 6.50 -12.82 -6.38
CA ASN A 57 6.47 -11.62 -7.22
C ASN A 57 5.10 -10.92 -7.14
N THR A 58 4.01 -11.69 -7.25
CA THR A 58 2.65 -11.15 -7.15
C THR A 58 2.38 -10.56 -5.77
N PHE A 59 2.80 -11.26 -4.72
CA PHE A 59 2.72 -10.77 -3.35
C PHE A 59 3.50 -9.47 -3.18
N SER A 60 4.72 -9.38 -3.71
CA SER A 60 5.57 -8.18 -3.60
C SER A 60 4.93 -6.96 -4.26
N LYS A 61 4.33 -7.13 -5.45
CA LYS A 61 3.59 -6.05 -6.12
C LYS A 61 2.39 -5.58 -5.29
N LYS A 62 1.62 -6.53 -4.72
CA LYS A 62 0.48 -6.22 -3.85
C LYS A 62 0.93 -5.55 -2.55
N ALA A 63 2.02 -5.99 -1.95
CA ALA A 63 2.59 -5.39 -0.74
C ALA A 63 3.04 -3.95 -0.99
N GLN A 64 3.72 -3.66 -2.11
CA GLN A 64 4.10 -2.31 -2.49
C GLN A 64 2.89 -1.40 -2.71
N PHE A 65 1.84 -1.91 -3.36
CA PHE A 65 0.59 -1.17 -3.55
C PHE A 65 -0.12 -0.91 -2.21
N GLY A 66 -0.22 -1.93 -1.36
CA GLY A 66 -0.82 -1.80 -0.02
C GLY A 66 -0.07 -0.82 0.86
N ALA A 67 1.27 -0.83 0.82
CA ALA A 67 2.10 0.12 1.55
C ALA A 67 1.83 1.57 1.10
N LYS A 68 1.72 1.81 -0.21
CA LYS A 68 1.35 3.14 -0.73
C LYS A 68 -0.04 3.57 -0.27
N MET A 69 -1.02 2.68 -0.37
CA MET A 69 -2.40 2.96 0.08
C MET A 69 -2.48 3.30 1.57
N LEU A 70 -1.77 2.55 2.43
CA LEU A 70 -1.74 2.85 3.86
C LEU A 70 -1.10 4.21 4.13
N VAL A 71 0.03 4.49 3.50
CA VAL A 71 0.75 5.77 3.64
C VAL A 71 -0.12 6.95 3.16
N GLU A 72 -0.81 6.80 2.03
CA GLU A 72 -1.76 7.81 1.51
C GLU A 72 -2.95 8.00 2.44
N PHE A 73 -3.55 6.91 2.95
CA PHE A 73 -4.67 6.97 3.89
C PHE A 73 -4.31 7.66 5.21
N PHE A 74 -3.12 7.37 5.75
CA PHE A 74 -2.64 8.08 6.93
C PHE A 74 -2.33 9.54 6.61
N GLN A 75 -1.76 9.87 5.46
CA GLN A 75 -1.54 11.28 5.08
C GLN A 75 -2.85 12.06 4.90
N GLU A 76 -3.90 11.43 4.37
CA GLU A 76 -5.23 12.04 4.21
C GLU A 76 -5.93 12.25 5.57
N LYS A 77 -5.83 11.29 6.49
CA LYS A 77 -6.44 11.40 7.83
C LYS A 77 -5.63 12.22 8.83
N THR A 78 -4.31 12.26 8.72
CA THR A 78 -3.42 13.06 9.59
C THR A 78 -3.42 14.54 9.18
N GLY A 79 -4.32 14.97 8.28
CA GLY A 79 -4.76 16.36 8.19
C GLY A 79 -5.47 16.84 9.47
N ASP A 80 -5.96 15.92 10.31
CA ASP A 80 -6.39 16.14 11.70
C ASP A 80 -5.73 15.07 12.60
N ASP A 81 -4.60 15.42 13.21
CA ASP A 81 -3.98 14.82 14.39
C ASP A 81 -3.50 13.34 14.40
N ALA A 82 -2.16 13.22 14.44
CA ALA A 82 -1.35 12.19 15.09
C ALA A 82 -1.21 10.78 14.47
N TYR A 83 -0.23 10.64 13.56
CA TYR A 83 0.74 9.53 13.64
C TYR A 83 2.14 10.04 13.28
N VAL A 84 2.70 10.89 14.14
CA VAL A 84 4.11 11.28 14.08
C VAL A 84 4.92 10.23 14.84
N ALA A 85 5.58 9.33 14.11
CA ALA A 85 6.82 8.68 14.54
C ALA A 85 7.51 7.94 13.39
N ALA A 86 7.87 8.65 12.32
CA ALA A 86 8.93 8.20 11.43
C ALA A 86 9.61 9.42 10.82
N SER A 87 10.50 10.01 11.62
CA SER A 87 11.69 10.75 11.20
C SER A 87 11.51 11.80 10.12
N ASP A 88 11.41 13.06 10.57
CA ASP A 88 12.40 14.08 10.24
C ASP A 88 13.21 13.79 8.96
N ARG A 89 12.74 14.33 7.83
CA ARG A 89 13.58 14.90 6.77
C ARG A 89 12.73 15.65 5.74
N SER A 90 12.86 16.96 5.84
CA SER A 90 12.81 17.94 4.75
C SER A 90 11.56 17.94 3.86
N ASP A 91 10.70 18.91 4.10
CA ASP A 91 10.49 20.03 3.16
C ASP A 91 10.77 19.71 1.68
N ARG A 92 9.93 18.85 1.10
CA ARG A 92 9.89 18.65 -0.35
C ARG A 92 8.47 18.34 -0.77
N ARG A 93 7.65 19.39 -0.83
CA ARG A 93 6.40 19.36 -1.62
C ARG A 93 6.74 18.93 -3.05
N PRO A 94 6.29 17.76 -3.54
CA PRO A 94 6.45 17.43 -4.94
C PRO A 94 5.45 18.27 -5.75
N SER A 95 5.93 19.08 -6.70
CA SER A 95 5.13 19.90 -7.61
C SER A 95 4.15 19.12 -8.50
N PHE A 96 4.08 17.80 -8.39
CA PHE A 96 3.20 16.93 -9.16
C PHE A 96 1.72 17.03 -8.77
N PHE A 97 1.40 17.61 -7.60
CA PHE A 97 0.01 17.84 -7.17
C PHE A 97 -0.62 19.15 -7.67
N ARG A 98 0.03 19.90 -8.57
CA ARG A 98 -0.73 20.84 -9.40
C ARG A 98 -1.47 20.02 -10.47
N ARG A 99 -2.60 19.42 -10.07
CA ARG A 99 -3.62 18.98 -11.01
C ARG A 99 -4.24 20.25 -11.62
N GLU A 100 -3.59 20.78 -12.65
CA GLU A 100 -4.28 21.65 -13.60
C GLU A 100 -5.36 20.81 -14.26
N THR A 101 -6.60 20.92 -13.76
CA THR A 101 -7.76 20.44 -14.47
C THR A 101 -7.96 21.33 -15.68
N LYS A 102 -7.18 21.10 -16.75
CA LYS A 102 -7.56 21.56 -18.09
C LYS A 102 -8.77 20.73 -18.51
N SER A 103 -9.93 21.17 -18.03
CA SER A 103 -11.22 20.74 -18.53
C SER A 103 -11.26 21.11 -20.01
N THR A 104 -11.22 20.10 -20.89
CA THR A 104 -11.38 20.28 -22.35
C THR A 104 -12.84 20.24 -22.78
N LEU A 105 -13.76 20.01 -21.85
CA LEU A 105 -15.20 19.99 -22.09
C LEU A 105 -15.70 21.42 -22.29
N THR A 106 -16.27 21.71 -23.47
CA THR A 106 -16.98 22.97 -23.71
C THR A 106 -18.38 22.91 -23.12
N ALA A 107 -19.00 24.07 -22.87
CA ALA A 107 -20.36 24.13 -22.33
C ALA A 107 -21.39 23.43 -23.23
N ASP A 108 -21.12 23.33 -24.53
CA ASP A 108 -21.94 22.59 -25.48
C ASP A 108 -21.83 21.06 -25.34
N ASP A 109 -20.69 20.54 -24.87
CA ASP A 109 -20.50 19.10 -24.61
C ASP A 109 -21.33 18.62 -23.40
N MET A 110 -21.78 19.54 -22.55
CA MET A 110 -22.58 19.24 -21.36
C MET A 110 -24.08 19.17 -21.64
N ARG A 111 -24.51 19.40 -22.89
CA ARG A 111 -25.93 19.30 -23.25
C ARG A 111 -26.30 17.83 -23.48
N PRO A 112 -27.41 17.35 -22.90
CA PRO A 112 -27.90 16.01 -23.16
C PRO A 112 -28.23 15.88 -24.66
N SER A 113 -27.74 14.82 -25.29
CA SER A 113 -27.94 14.54 -26.73
C SER A 113 -29.36 14.12 -27.09
N TRP A 114 -30.21 13.90 -26.09
CA TRP A 114 -31.60 13.55 -26.27
C TRP A 114 -32.49 14.61 -25.62
N SER A 115 -33.44 15.14 -26.38
CA SER A 115 -34.53 15.97 -25.89
C SER A 115 -35.86 15.23 -26.08
N VAL A 116 -36.77 15.38 -25.11
CA VAL A 116 -38.14 14.89 -25.23
C VAL A 116 -38.89 15.72 -26.30
N PRO A 117 -39.73 15.10 -27.16
CA PRO A 117 -40.58 15.83 -28.09
C PRO A 117 -41.52 16.77 -27.32
N SER A 118 -41.48 18.07 -27.62
CA SER A 118 -42.48 19.01 -27.09
C SER A 118 -43.80 18.76 -27.80
N ASP A 119 -44.75 18.16 -27.08
CA ASP A 119 -46.11 18.02 -27.56
C ASP A 119 -46.74 19.42 -27.66
N GLY A 120 -46.98 19.86 -28.89
CA GLY A 120 -47.52 21.17 -29.19
C GLY A 120 -49.01 21.20 -28.89
N SER A 121 -49.40 21.53 -27.67
CA SER A 121 -50.77 21.96 -27.37
C SER A 121 -50.82 23.49 -27.37
N GLY A 122 -50.97 24.05 -28.57
CA GLY A 122 -51.51 25.40 -28.73
C GLY A 122 -53.03 25.36 -28.65
N VAL A 123 -53.58 26.05 -27.66
CA VAL A 123 -54.77 26.91 -27.77
C VAL A 123 -54.46 28.18 -27.01
#